data_AF-U2RN53-F1
#
_entry.id   AF-U2RN53-F1
#
_cell.length_a   1.000
_cell.length_b   1.000
_cell.length_c   1.000
_cell.angle_alpha   90.00
_cell.angle_beta   90.00
_cell.angle_gamma   90.00
#
_symmetry.space_group_name_H-M   'P 1'
#
loop_
_entity.id
_entity.type
_entity.pdbx_description
1 polymer ?
#
loop_
_entity_poly.entity_id
_entity_poly.type
_entity_poly.pdbx_seq_one_letter_code
_entity_poly.pdbx_strand_id
1 'polypeptide(L)'
;MTALSVETTPLDDVRQLIPYIDSRTPLLWLRKGEGIAGIGEALRLEFSGPDRIADASAAWRETVAAATIADAVRTPGTGLVAFGTFAFADESAATSTLIVPEIILGRRDGRSWITRIRRVDANDAAAAPASTASALPPRTPLGDEYRLSLLPGTLGKDGYREAVSAAVARIREHDLSKTVLARDLAGHLPLESDLRRALVELALGYPECWTFAVDGLVGSSPETLVRVHHGTVTARVLAGTISRGADAVADHDAAVTLASSTKDQEEHRFAVASVLEALRPHSADLDASDLPFTLKLPNLWHLATDVAGTLSDGASSLDLADALHPTAAVAGTPRQD
;
A
#
# COMPACT_ATOMS: atom_id res chain seq x y z
N MET A 1 -20.66 19.84 1.56
CA MET A 1 -19.66 18.90 1.01
C MET A 1 -18.79 19.69 0.06
N THR A 2 -17.47 19.59 0.18
CA THR A 2 -16.53 20.35 -0.66
C THR A 2 -16.48 19.69 -2.04
N ALA A 3 -16.95 20.39 -3.08
CA ALA A 3 -16.84 19.90 -4.44
C ALA A 3 -15.41 20.04 -4.95
N LEU A 4 -14.95 19.08 -5.76
CA LEU A 4 -13.62 19.11 -6.37
C LEU A 4 -13.73 19.27 -7.89
N SER A 5 -12.89 20.12 -8.46
CA SER A 5 -12.65 20.19 -9.91
C SER A 5 -11.33 19.52 -10.23
N VAL A 6 -11.37 18.57 -11.16
CA VAL A 6 -10.25 17.69 -11.50
C VAL A 6 -9.99 17.75 -13.00
N GLU A 7 -8.77 18.09 -13.38
CA GLU A 7 -8.33 18.13 -14.77
C GLU A 7 -7.05 17.33 -14.94
N THR A 8 -7.09 16.28 -15.77
CA THR A 8 -5.91 15.51 -16.17
C THR A 8 -5.53 15.80 -17.61
N THR A 9 -4.28 16.25 -17.81
CA THR A 9 -3.70 16.50 -19.12
C THR A 9 -2.43 15.66 -19.31
N PRO A 10 -2.12 15.22 -20.54
CA PRO A 10 -0.82 14.60 -20.84
C PRO A 10 0.32 15.59 -20.57
N LEU A 11 1.49 15.05 -20.24
CA LEU A 11 2.73 15.80 -20.09
C LEU A 11 3.82 15.20 -20.99
N ASP A 12 4.76 16.07 -21.37
CA ASP A 12 6.05 15.64 -21.90
C ASP A 12 6.84 14.83 -20.85
N ASP A 13 7.77 14.00 -21.31
CA ASP A 13 8.45 12.91 -20.58
C ASP A 13 8.97 13.28 -19.17
N VAL A 14 8.17 12.98 -18.11
CA VAL A 14 8.58 13.08 -16.70
C VAL A 14 9.23 11.77 -16.28
N ARG A 15 10.57 11.77 -16.17
CA ARG A 15 11.36 10.55 -15.90
C ARG A 15 11.46 10.15 -14.43
N GLN A 16 11.26 11.10 -13.52
CA GLN A 16 11.41 10.89 -12.09
C GLN A 16 10.26 11.58 -11.36
N LEU A 17 9.63 10.90 -10.41
CA LEU A 17 8.53 11.46 -9.62
C LEU A 17 9.01 12.05 -8.28
N ILE A 18 9.96 11.38 -7.62
CA ILE A 18 10.45 11.74 -6.28
C ILE A 18 10.99 13.19 -6.17
N PRO A 19 11.71 13.77 -7.15
CA PRO A 19 12.21 15.14 -7.02
C PRO A 19 11.13 16.24 -6.98
N TYR A 20 9.86 15.90 -7.24
CA TYR A 20 8.76 16.86 -7.28
C TYR A 20 7.91 16.88 -6.00
N ILE A 21 8.02 15.87 -5.12
CA ILE A 21 7.21 15.78 -3.91
C ILE A 21 7.88 16.48 -2.73
N ASP A 22 7.08 16.76 -1.70
CA ASP A 22 7.56 17.37 -0.45
C ASP A 22 8.59 16.48 0.26
N SER A 23 9.62 17.10 0.86
CA SER A 23 10.71 16.39 1.52
C SER A 23 10.34 15.82 2.89
N ARG A 24 9.28 16.31 3.54
CA ARG A 24 8.88 15.94 4.90
C ARG A 24 7.54 15.24 4.96
N THR A 25 6.63 15.55 4.05
CA THR A 25 5.33 14.88 3.91
C THR A 25 5.11 14.38 2.47
N PRO A 26 5.98 13.48 1.96
CA PRO A 26 5.85 12.97 0.61
C PRO A 26 4.56 12.15 0.44
N LEU A 27 3.92 12.28 -0.73
CA LEU A 27 2.86 11.40 -1.20
C LEU A 27 3.37 10.64 -2.44
N LEU A 28 3.55 9.33 -2.31
CA LEU A 28 4.13 8.50 -3.38
C LEU A 28 3.49 7.11 -3.41
N TRP A 29 3.28 6.60 -4.62
CA TRP A 29 2.97 5.20 -4.90
C TRP A 29 3.71 4.79 -6.18
N LEU A 30 4.81 4.04 -6.05
CA LEU A 30 5.78 3.80 -7.13
C LEU A 30 6.24 2.34 -7.17
N ARG A 31 6.36 1.77 -8.37
CA ARG A 31 7.01 0.47 -8.61
C ARG A 31 7.71 0.50 -9.96
N LYS A 32 8.97 0.05 -10.02
CA LYS A 32 9.80 0.07 -11.26
C LYS A 32 9.86 1.44 -11.97
N GLY A 33 9.83 2.53 -11.21
CA GLY A 33 9.83 3.89 -11.75
C GLY A 33 8.50 4.36 -12.33
N GLU A 34 7.43 3.56 -12.22
CA GLU A 34 6.09 3.89 -12.66
C GLU A 34 5.13 4.01 -11.48
N GLY A 35 4.15 4.90 -11.58
CA GLY A 35 3.21 5.20 -10.51
C GLY A 35 2.79 6.65 -10.48
N ILE A 36 2.48 7.14 -9.28
CA ILE A 36 1.98 8.49 -9.04
C ILE A 36 2.66 9.14 -7.83
N ALA A 37 2.77 10.46 -7.89
CA ALA A 37 3.29 11.33 -6.85
C ALA A 37 2.31 12.48 -6.60
N GLY A 38 1.94 12.69 -5.34
CA GLY A 38 1.06 13.76 -4.91
C GLY A 38 1.85 14.99 -4.42
N ILE A 39 1.34 16.18 -4.71
CA ILE A 39 1.91 17.47 -4.29
C ILE A 39 0.76 18.34 -3.76
N GLY A 40 0.98 18.95 -2.60
CA GLY A 40 -0.05 19.70 -1.88
C GLY A 40 -1.15 18.78 -1.31
N GLU A 41 -2.12 19.38 -0.63
CA GLU A 41 -3.25 18.67 -0.04
C GLU A 41 -4.55 19.43 -0.36
N ALA A 42 -5.33 18.91 -1.30
CA ALA A 42 -6.64 19.46 -1.67
C ALA A 42 -7.75 18.96 -0.74
N LEU A 43 -7.65 17.77 -0.17
CA LEU A 43 -8.64 17.25 0.78
C LEU A 43 -7.96 16.21 1.68
N ARG A 44 -8.29 16.25 2.96
CA ARG A 44 -7.94 15.22 3.95
C ARG A 44 -9.23 14.78 4.63
N LEU A 45 -9.44 13.47 4.66
CA LEU A 45 -10.52 12.82 5.39
C LEU A 45 -9.90 11.88 6.42
N GLU A 46 -10.42 11.90 7.63
CA GLU A 46 -9.87 11.19 8.78
C GLU A 46 -10.94 10.29 9.41
N PHE A 47 -10.54 9.07 9.75
CA PHE A 47 -11.42 7.99 10.20
C PHE A 47 -10.79 7.25 11.38
N SER A 48 -11.62 6.72 12.27
CA SER A 48 -11.20 5.98 13.46
C SER A 48 -12.30 5.03 13.90
N GLY A 49 -11.96 4.04 14.73
CA GLY A 49 -12.90 3.03 15.19
C GLY A 49 -13.02 1.81 14.27
N PRO A 50 -13.93 0.88 14.59
CA PRO A 50 -14.06 -0.39 13.88
C PRO A 50 -14.47 -0.22 12.42
N ASP A 51 -15.36 0.74 12.11
CA ASP A 51 -15.91 0.94 10.77
C ASP A 51 -15.06 1.89 9.89
N ARG A 52 -13.84 2.23 10.31
CA ARG A 52 -13.02 3.29 9.68
C ARG A 52 -12.75 3.10 8.18
N ILE A 53 -12.65 1.86 7.69
CA ILE A 53 -12.40 1.58 6.27
C ILE A 53 -13.72 1.67 5.48
N ALA A 54 -14.81 1.13 6.04
CA ALA A 54 -16.16 1.27 5.48
C ALA A 54 -16.61 2.75 5.40
N ASP A 55 -16.38 3.54 6.45
CA ASP A 55 -16.64 4.98 6.49
C ASP A 55 -15.82 5.73 5.44
N ALA A 56 -14.54 5.35 5.28
CA ALA A 56 -13.69 5.91 4.25
C ALA A 56 -14.18 5.59 2.83
N SER A 57 -14.67 4.36 2.60
CA SER A 57 -15.30 3.99 1.33
C SER A 57 -16.55 4.85 1.05
N ALA A 58 -17.43 5.01 2.03
CA ALA A 58 -18.64 5.82 1.90
C ALA A 58 -18.31 7.30 1.61
N ALA A 59 -17.43 7.90 2.40
CA ALA A 59 -17.00 9.29 2.22
C ALA A 59 -16.28 9.50 0.88
N TRP A 60 -15.51 8.52 0.41
CA TRP A 60 -14.86 8.58 -0.90
C TRP A 60 -15.88 8.54 -2.04
N ARG A 61 -16.89 7.66 -1.98
CA ARG A 61 -17.97 7.62 -2.98
C ARG A 61 -18.72 8.95 -3.08
N GLU A 62 -19.02 9.56 -1.94
CA GLU A 62 -19.65 10.89 -1.89
C GLU A 62 -18.75 11.97 -2.50
N THR A 63 -17.45 11.96 -2.18
CA THR A 63 -16.46 12.89 -2.72
C THR A 63 -16.37 12.78 -4.24
N VAL A 64 -16.31 11.56 -4.78
CA VAL A 64 -16.26 11.31 -6.23
C VAL A 64 -17.57 11.75 -6.91
N ALA A 65 -18.72 11.48 -6.30
CA ALA A 65 -20.03 11.88 -6.85
C ALA A 65 -20.21 13.41 -6.91
N ALA A 66 -19.60 14.15 -5.99
CA ALA A 66 -19.63 15.60 -5.96
C ALA A 66 -18.56 16.27 -6.85
N ALA A 67 -17.62 15.52 -7.41
CA ALA A 67 -16.51 16.05 -8.19
C ALA A 67 -16.85 16.21 -9.69
N THR A 68 -16.30 17.26 -10.32
CA THR A 68 -16.28 17.40 -11.77
C THR A 68 -14.93 16.93 -12.29
N ILE A 69 -14.91 15.88 -13.11
CA ILE A 69 -13.67 15.22 -13.56
C ILE A 69 -13.55 15.29 -15.09
N ALA A 70 -12.52 16.00 -15.56
CA ALA A 70 -12.10 16.03 -16.94
C ALA A 70 -10.76 15.29 -17.08
N ASP A 71 -10.80 14.05 -17.56
CA ASP A 71 -9.62 13.21 -17.75
C ASP A 71 -9.43 12.83 -19.22
N ALA A 72 -8.45 13.46 -19.86
CA ALA A 72 -8.08 13.21 -21.25
C ALA A 72 -7.15 11.99 -21.44
N VAL A 73 -6.52 11.50 -20.36
CA VAL A 73 -5.49 10.45 -20.41
C VAL A 73 -6.08 9.07 -20.15
N ARG A 74 -7.03 8.95 -19.22
CA ARG A 74 -7.85 7.75 -18.95
C ARG A 74 -7.02 6.47 -18.76
N THR A 75 -6.02 6.51 -17.88
CA THR A 75 -5.19 5.35 -17.52
C THR A 75 -5.17 5.20 -16.00
N PRO A 76 -4.88 4.02 -15.42
CA PRO A 76 -4.89 3.90 -13.97
C PRO A 76 -3.93 4.90 -13.31
N GLY A 77 -4.41 5.65 -12.32
CA GLY A 77 -3.69 6.76 -11.67
C GLY A 77 -3.99 8.15 -12.24
N THR A 78 -4.89 8.29 -13.22
CA THR A 78 -5.43 9.58 -13.70
C THR A 78 -6.77 9.91 -13.04
N GLY A 79 -7.25 11.14 -13.23
CA GLY A 79 -8.47 11.62 -12.61
C GLY A 79 -8.33 11.84 -11.10
N LEU A 80 -9.44 11.70 -10.38
CA LEU A 80 -9.50 11.92 -8.94
C LEU A 80 -8.93 10.71 -8.18
N VAL A 81 -7.83 10.92 -7.45
CA VAL A 81 -7.14 9.87 -6.68
C VAL A 81 -6.89 10.35 -5.26
N ALA A 82 -7.10 9.45 -4.30
CA ALA A 82 -6.66 9.62 -2.92
C ALA A 82 -5.54 8.63 -2.57
N PHE A 83 -4.62 9.07 -1.71
CA PHE A 83 -3.63 8.24 -1.04
C PHE A 83 -4.17 7.88 0.35
N GLY A 84 -4.13 6.60 0.72
CA GLY A 84 -4.76 6.11 1.95
C GLY A 84 -3.80 5.42 2.90
N THR A 85 -4.00 5.63 4.20
CA THR A 85 -3.40 4.86 5.30
C THR A 85 -4.50 4.43 6.26
N PHE A 86 -4.45 3.17 6.71
CA PHE A 86 -5.46 2.63 7.62
C PHE A 86 -4.79 1.98 8.83
N ALA A 87 -5.28 2.31 10.01
CA ALA A 87 -4.80 1.74 11.26
C ALA A 87 -5.12 0.24 11.34
N PHE A 88 -4.21 -0.54 11.94
CA PHE A 88 -4.36 -1.99 12.01
C PHE A 88 -5.54 -2.42 12.89
N ALA A 89 -5.62 -1.91 14.12
CA ALA A 89 -6.61 -2.29 15.12
C ALA A 89 -7.78 -1.29 15.19
N ASP A 90 -8.94 -1.78 15.61
CA ASP A 90 -10.17 -1.00 15.73
C ASP A 90 -10.08 0.07 16.82
N GLU A 91 -9.37 -0.23 17.91
CA GLU A 91 -9.13 0.66 19.04
C GLU A 91 -7.82 1.46 18.90
N SER A 92 -7.21 1.47 17.71
CA SER A 92 -5.97 2.20 17.49
C SER A 92 -6.14 3.70 17.77
N ALA A 93 -5.18 4.30 18.48
CA ALA A 93 -5.09 5.75 18.62
C ALA A 93 -4.59 6.43 17.32
N ALA A 94 -4.09 5.66 16.36
CA ALA A 94 -3.68 6.17 15.06
C ALA A 94 -4.89 6.42 14.18
N THR A 95 -4.90 7.57 13.51
CA THR A 95 -5.97 7.96 12.59
C THR A 95 -5.75 7.29 11.24
N SER A 96 -6.83 6.83 10.61
CA SER A 96 -6.82 6.40 9.21
C SER A 96 -7.16 7.59 8.32
N THR A 97 -6.44 7.76 7.22
CA THR A 97 -6.49 8.99 6.43
C THR A 97 -6.68 8.67 4.94
N LEU A 98 -7.50 9.47 4.26
CA LEU A 98 -7.47 9.62 2.80
C LEU A 98 -7.01 11.04 2.46
N ILE A 99 -5.97 11.15 1.64
CA ILE A 99 -5.37 12.42 1.21
C ILE A 99 -5.51 12.56 -0.31
N VAL A 100 -6.25 13.57 -0.75
CA VAL A 100 -6.31 14.00 -2.15
C VAL A 100 -5.32 15.14 -2.34
N PRO A 101 -4.28 14.99 -3.16
CA PRO A 101 -3.32 16.07 -3.41
C PRO A 101 -3.92 17.16 -4.30
N GLU A 102 -3.29 18.33 -4.35
CA GLU A 102 -3.64 19.38 -5.32
C GLU A 102 -3.12 19.07 -6.73
N ILE A 103 -1.99 18.37 -6.82
CA ILE A 103 -1.38 17.95 -8.06
C ILE A 103 -0.99 16.48 -7.97
N ILE A 104 -1.27 15.72 -9.02
CA ILE A 104 -0.74 14.36 -9.22
C ILE A 104 0.17 14.41 -10.43
N LEU A 105 1.43 14.03 -10.26
CA LEU A 105 2.30 13.66 -11.37
C LEU A 105 2.31 12.15 -11.51
N GLY A 106 2.05 11.64 -12.70
CA GLY A 106 2.03 10.21 -12.95
C GLY A 106 2.83 9.80 -14.17
N ARG A 107 3.30 8.55 -14.14
CA ARG A 107 3.96 7.88 -15.26
C ARG A 107 3.59 6.41 -15.29
N ARG A 108 3.26 5.90 -16.47
CA ARG A 108 2.99 4.47 -16.73
C ARG A 108 3.09 4.17 -18.22
N ASP A 109 3.69 3.05 -18.58
CA ASP A 109 3.79 2.55 -19.96
C ASP A 109 4.33 3.61 -20.94
N GLY A 110 5.36 4.35 -20.50
CA GLY A 110 5.99 5.42 -21.29
C GLY A 110 5.15 6.70 -21.45
N ARG A 111 3.98 6.79 -20.83
CA ARG A 111 3.15 8.01 -20.79
C ARG A 111 3.32 8.75 -19.48
N SER A 112 3.29 10.08 -19.52
CA SER A 112 3.28 10.95 -18.35
C SER A 112 2.06 11.86 -18.36
N TRP A 113 1.57 12.21 -17.18
CA TRP A 113 0.43 13.11 -17.03
C TRP A 113 0.55 13.97 -15.78
N ILE A 114 -0.21 15.05 -15.79
CA ILE A 114 -0.49 15.88 -14.62
C ILE A 114 -2.00 15.90 -14.40
N THR A 115 -2.42 15.62 -13.17
CA THR A 115 -3.76 15.95 -12.69
C THR A 115 -3.68 17.15 -11.78
N ARG A 116 -4.56 18.12 -11.97
CA ARG A 116 -4.76 19.24 -11.04
C ARG A 116 -6.12 19.11 -10.39
N ILE A 117 -6.16 19.26 -9.07
CA ILE A 117 -7.33 19.08 -8.22
C ILE A 117 -7.50 20.35 -7.38
N ARG A 118 -8.68 20.97 -7.45
CA ARG A 118 -8.99 22.20 -6.73
C ARG A 118 -10.32 22.06 -5.99
N ARG A 119 -10.41 22.65 -4.81
CA ARG A 119 -11.71 22.87 -4.15
C ARG A 119 -12.50 23.90 -4.93
N VAL A 120 -13.79 23.65 -5.10
CA VAL A 120 -14.73 24.57 -5.74
C VAL A 120 -15.72 25.02 -4.67
N ASP A 121 -15.75 26.33 -4.42
CA ASP A 121 -16.79 26.93 -3.59
C ASP A 121 -18.11 26.98 -4.37
N ALA A 122 -19.23 26.80 -3.68
CA ALA A 122 -20.56 26.79 -4.30
C ALA A 122 -20.91 28.09 -5.06
N ASN A 123 -20.22 29.20 -4.76
CA ASN A 123 -20.39 30.49 -5.43
C ASN A 123 -19.48 30.70 -6.66
N ASP A 124 -18.49 29.83 -6.89
CA ASP A 124 -17.49 29.97 -7.97
C ASP A 124 -17.72 29.01 -9.15
N ALA A 125 -18.90 28.36 -9.20
CA ALA A 125 -19.28 27.41 -10.26
C ALA A 125 -19.27 27.99 -11.69
N ALA A 126 -19.11 29.32 -11.85
CA ALA A 126 -19.05 30.01 -13.13
C ALA A 126 -17.63 30.47 -13.54
N ALA A 127 -16.61 30.30 -12.68
CA ALA A 127 -15.24 30.56 -13.08
C ALA A 127 -14.75 29.38 -13.94
N ALA A 128 -14.82 29.55 -15.26
CA ALA A 128 -14.15 28.68 -16.22
C ALA A 128 -12.73 28.36 -15.72
N PRO A 129 -12.22 27.12 -15.90
CA PRO A 129 -10.88 26.78 -15.45
C PRO A 129 -9.92 27.81 -16.03
N ALA A 130 -9.45 28.72 -15.16
CA ALA A 130 -8.41 29.64 -15.54
C ALA A 130 -7.24 28.74 -15.91
N SER A 131 -6.97 28.71 -17.21
CA SER A 131 -5.81 28.11 -17.86
C SER A 131 -4.57 28.75 -17.24
N THR A 132 -4.26 28.32 -16.03
CA THR A 132 -2.99 28.54 -15.38
C THR A 132 -2.13 27.48 -16.02
N ALA A 133 -1.28 27.99 -16.91
CA ALA A 133 -0.43 27.29 -17.85
C ALA A 133 0.07 25.93 -17.33
N SER A 134 0.22 25.02 -18.29
CA SER A 134 0.85 23.71 -18.26
C SER A 134 2.32 23.73 -17.77
N ALA A 135 2.61 24.39 -16.65
CA ALA A 135 3.90 24.35 -16.00
C ALA A 135 3.93 23.14 -15.06
N LEU A 136 4.97 22.34 -15.22
CA LEU A 136 5.37 21.34 -14.22
C LEU A 136 5.73 22.07 -12.90
N PRO A 137 5.39 21.49 -11.74
CA PRO A 137 5.90 22.00 -10.48
C PRO A 137 7.44 21.95 -10.47
N PRO A 138 8.12 22.86 -9.75
CA PRO A 138 9.58 22.88 -9.74
C PRO A 138 10.13 21.62 -9.08
N ARG A 139 11.19 21.05 -9.67
CA ARG A 139 11.99 20.02 -9.01
C ARG A 139 12.85 20.66 -7.95
N THR A 140 12.97 20.02 -6.79
CA THR A 140 13.93 20.43 -5.76
C THR A 140 15.02 19.37 -5.62
N PRO A 141 16.30 19.77 -5.41
CA PRO A 141 17.35 18.82 -5.07
C PRO A 141 17.00 18.03 -3.81
N LEU A 142 17.56 16.82 -3.69
CA LEU A 142 17.48 16.07 -2.45
C LEU A 142 18.32 16.77 -1.38
N GLY A 143 17.82 16.80 -0.14
CA GLY A 143 18.54 17.31 1.02
C GLY A 143 19.74 16.44 1.40
N ASP A 144 20.41 16.80 2.48
CA ASP A 144 21.61 16.11 2.96
C ASP A 144 21.34 14.64 3.31
N GLU A 145 22.37 13.82 3.18
CA GLU A 145 22.32 12.43 3.63
C GLU A 145 22.31 12.35 5.16
N TYR A 146 21.55 11.40 5.69
CA TYR A 146 21.46 11.14 7.11
C TYR A 146 21.58 9.65 7.41
N ARG A 147 21.99 9.34 8.64
CA ARG A 147 22.07 7.97 9.17
C ARG A 147 21.30 7.90 10.46
N LEU A 148 20.57 6.80 10.64
CA LEU A 148 19.77 6.54 11.83
C LEU A 148 20.35 5.35 12.58
N SER A 149 20.45 5.48 13.89
CA SER A 149 20.67 4.35 14.78
C SER A 149 19.31 3.88 15.29
N LEU A 150 19.02 2.59 15.09
CA LEU A 150 17.83 1.97 15.64
C LEU A 150 18.12 1.44 17.05
N LEU A 151 17.25 1.81 17.98
CA LEU A 151 17.22 1.36 19.36
C LEU A 151 16.15 0.28 19.53
N PRO A 152 16.26 -0.58 20.56
CA PRO A 152 15.18 -1.49 20.92
C PRO A 152 13.86 -0.75 21.11
N GLY A 153 12.78 -1.32 20.59
CA GLY A 153 11.44 -0.80 20.78
C GLY A 153 10.82 -1.24 22.11
N THR A 154 9.49 -1.25 22.15
CA THR A 154 8.69 -1.54 23.33
C THR A 154 8.87 -2.99 23.79
N LEU A 155 8.86 -3.93 22.85
CA LEU A 155 9.00 -5.35 23.15
C LEU A 155 10.46 -5.81 22.97
N GLY A 156 11.15 -5.93 24.10
CA GLY A 156 12.53 -6.42 24.15
C GLY A 156 12.69 -7.87 23.67
N LYS A 157 13.93 -8.27 23.42
CA LYS A 157 14.28 -9.60 22.87
C LYS A 157 13.69 -10.77 23.67
N ASP A 158 13.77 -10.72 24.99
CA ASP A 158 13.32 -11.82 25.84
C ASP A 158 11.80 -11.84 25.96
N GLY A 159 11.15 -10.67 26.10
CA GLY A 159 9.70 -10.55 26.03
C GLY A 159 9.12 -11.06 24.70
N TYR A 160 9.80 -10.82 23.57
CA TYR A 160 9.39 -11.37 22.29
C TYR A 160 9.47 -12.91 22.25
N ARG A 161 10.50 -13.51 22.86
CA ARG A 161 10.63 -14.98 22.95
C ARG A 161 9.57 -15.60 23.84
N GLU A 162 9.23 -14.93 24.94
CA GLU A 162 8.14 -15.33 25.83
C GLU A 162 6.80 -15.28 25.08
N ALA A 163 6.52 -14.20 24.35
CA ALA A 163 5.32 -14.07 23.51
C ALA A 163 5.23 -15.17 22.44
N VAL A 164 6.33 -15.48 21.75
CA VAL A 164 6.40 -16.60 20.79
C VAL A 164 6.13 -17.94 21.47
N SER A 165 6.70 -18.17 22.66
CA SER A 165 6.51 -19.42 23.40
C SER A 165 5.05 -19.60 23.84
N ALA A 166 4.41 -18.52 24.29
CA ALA A 166 3.00 -18.50 24.65
C ALA A 166 2.09 -18.75 23.44
N ALA A 167 2.38 -18.12 22.29
CA ALA A 167 1.65 -18.36 21.04
C ALA A 167 1.75 -19.83 20.60
N VAL A 168 2.94 -20.43 20.67
CA VAL A 168 3.15 -21.86 20.34
C VAL A 168 2.39 -22.78 21.29
N ALA A 169 2.31 -22.45 22.59
CA ALA A 169 1.52 -23.21 23.55
C ALA A 169 0.02 -23.20 23.17
N ARG A 170 -0.55 -22.02 22.92
CA ARG A 170 -1.95 -21.87 22.49
C ARG A 170 -2.24 -22.63 21.18
N ILE A 171 -1.32 -22.64 20.22
CA ILE A 171 -1.46 -23.43 18.98
C ILE A 171 -1.54 -24.93 19.27
N ARG A 172 -0.69 -25.43 20.18
CA ARG A 172 -0.68 -26.85 20.58
C ARG A 172 -1.93 -27.25 21.35
N GLU A 173 -2.51 -26.30 22.08
CA GLU A 173 -3.77 -26.44 22.80
C GLU A 173 -5.00 -26.30 21.88
N HIS A 174 -4.78 -25.99 20.60
CA HIS A 174 -5.80 -25.76 19.57
C HIS A 174 -6.68 -24.53 19.78
N ASP A 175 -6.25 -23.57 20.60
CA ASP A 175 -6.93 -22.28 20.78
C ASP A 175 -6.82 -21.39 19.54
N LEU A 176 -5.72 -21.52 18.78
CA LEU A 176 -5.51 -20.81 17.53
C LEU A 176 -4.70 -21.66 16.54
N SER A 177 -4.88 -21.41 15.25
CA SER A 177 -4.13 -22.10 14.18
C SER A 177 -2.88 -21.33 13.77
N LYS A 178 -2.94 -20.00 13.79
CA LYS A 178 -1.84 -19.10 13.42
C LYS A 178 -1.96 -17.78 14.17
N THR A 179 -0.84 -17.19 14.58
CA THR A 179 -0.78 -15.80 15.03
C THR A 179 0.50 -15.15 14.54
N VAL A 180 0.43 -13.88 14.19
CA VAL A 180 1.56 -13.08 13.73
C VAL A 180 1.92 -12.11 14.83
N LEU A 181 3.13 -12.26 15.35
CA LEU A 181 3.68 -11.35 16.35
C LEU A 181 4.60 -10.34 15.67
N ALA A 182 4.44 -9.07 16.02
CA ALA A 182 5.30 -8.00 15.56
C ALA A 182 6.17 -7.46 16.70
N ARG A 183 7.29 -6.84 16.34
CA ARG A 183 8.12 -6.05 17.27
C ARG A 183 8.62 -4.79 16.56
N ASP A 184 8.81 -3.75 17.33
CA ASP A 184 9.29 -2.46 16.88
C ASP A 184 10.79 -2.27 17.15
N LEU A 185 11.38 -1.36 16.37
CA LEU A 185 12.65 -0.71 16.66
C LEU A 185 12.43 0.79 16.51
N ALA A 186 13.02 1.59 17.39
CA ALA A 186 12.80 3.03 17.43
C ALA A 186 14.06 3.79 16.99
N GLY A 187 13.91 4.82 16.16
CA GLY A 187 15.00 5.70 15.76
C GLY A 187 14.55 7.15 15.75
N HIS A 188 15.49 8.09 15.96
CA HIS A 188 15.20 9.52 15.92
C HIS A 188 15.62 10.09 14.56
N LEU A 189 14.63 10.50 13.76
CA LEU A 189 14.85 11.21 12.50
C LEU A 189 15.10 12.69 12.79
N PRO A 190 16.24 13.28 12.37
CA PRO A 190 16.47 14.72 12.50
C PRO A 190 15.37 15.54 11.80
N LEU A 191 14.98 16.67 12.37
CA LEU A 191 13.85 17.50 11.89
C LEU A 191 13.95 17.93 10.42
N GLU A 192 15.18 18.20 9.96
CA GLU A 192 15.46 18.67 8.59
C GLU A 192 15.75 17.51 7.60
N SER A 193 15.47 16.26 8.01
CA SER A 193 15.74 15.09 7.16
C SER A 193 14.80 15.06 5.96
N ASP A 194 15.37 14.79 4.79
CA ASP A 194 14.61 14.62 3.56
C ASP A 194 14.17 13.16 3.39
N LEU A 195 12.91 12.85 3.70
CA LEU A 195 12.32 11.51 3.57
C LEU A 195 12.41 10.94 2.15
N ARG A 196 12.58 11.79 1.14
CA ARG A 196 12.76 11.35 -0.25
C ARG A 196 14.06 10.56 -0.42
N ARG A 197 15.07 10.76 0.42
CA ARG A 197 16.28 9.92 0.45
C ARG A 197 15.93 8.46 0.74
N ALA A 198 15.14 8.22 1.79
CA ALA A 198 14.68 6.87 2.12
C ALA A 198 13.84 6.27 0.97
N LEU A 199 12.98 7.05 0.32
CA LEU A 199 12.19 6.59 -0.83
C LEU A 199 13.05 6.19 -2.03
N VAL A 200 14.11 6.94 -2.34
CA VAL A 200 15.05 6.59 -3.41
C VAL A 200 15.76 5.28 -3.09
N GLU A 201 16.30 5.14 -1.88
CA GLU A 201 16.99 3.91 -1.45
C GLU A 201 16.05 2.70 -1.48
N LEU A 202 14.80 2.86 -1.02
CA LEU A 202 13.79 1.80 -1.07
C LEU A 202 13.43 1.41 -2.51
N ALA A 203 13.19 2.38 -3.39
CA ALA A 203 12.84 2.11 -4.79
C ALA A 203 13.98 1.45 -5.58
N LEU A 204 15.24 1.81 -5.29
CA LEU A 204 16.42 1.20 -5.92
C LEU A 204 16.76 -0.16 -5.32
N GLY A 205 16.66 -0.29 -3.99
CA GLY A 205 16.98 -1.52 -3.26
C GLY A 205 15.96 -2.63 -3.49
N TYR A 206 14.68 -2.27 -3.65
CA TYR A 206 13.55 -3.20 -3.77
C TYR A 206 12.70 -2.91 -5.03
N PRO A 207 13.25 -3.03 -6.25
CA PRO A 207 12.58 -2.60 -7.49
C PRO A 207 11.29 -3.36 -7.80
N GLU A 208 11.14 -4.58 -7.27
CA GLU A 208 9.95 -5.41 -7.44
C GLU A 208 8.81 -5.05 -6.48
N CYS A 209 9.07 -4.21 -5.47
CA CYS A 209 8.11 -3.80 -4.46
C CYS A 209 7.40 -2.48 -4.84
N TRP A 210 6.25 -2.25 -4.21
CA TRP A 210 5.60 -0.93 -4.19
C TRP A 210 6.26 -0.06 -3.12
N THR A 211 7.02 0.94 -3.55
CA THR A 211 7.54 1.99 -2.67
C THR A 211 6.47 3.06 -2.48
N PHE A 212 6.14 3.36 -1.23
CA PHE A 212 5.06 4.27 -0.88
C PHE A 212 5.48 5.27 0.20
N ALA A 213 4.82 6.43 0.18
CA ALA A 213 4.79 7.38 1.27
C ALA A 213 3.40 8.00 1.38
N VAL A 214 2.77 7.91 2.54
CA VAL A 214 1.45 8.51 2.80
C VAL A 214 1.35 8.81 4.31
N ASP A 215 1.00 10.04 4.67
CA ASP A 215 0.75 10.45 6.08
C ASP A 215 1.85 10.04 7.08
N GLY A 216 3.11 10.21 6.68
CA GLY A 216 4.28 9.85 7.50
C GLY A 216 4.67 8.37 7.48
N LEU A 217 3.84 7.49 6.90
CA LEU A 217 4.19 6.08 6.68
C LEU A 217 5.01 5.97 5.40
N VAL A 218 6.19 5.34 5.49
CA VAL A 218 7.11 5.13 4.37
C VAL A 218 7.49 3.65 4.33
N GLY A 219 7.46 3.04 3.15
CA GLY A 219 7.82 1.63 3.02
C GLY A 219 8.01 1.16 1.58
N SER A 220 8.41 -0.11 1.45
CA SER A 220 8.51 -0.81 0.17
C SER A 220 7.94 -2.22 0.33
N SER A 221 6.70 -2.43 -0.10
CA SER A 221 5.97 -3.68 0.13
C SER A 221 5.97 -4.58 -1.11
N PRO A 222 6.33 -5.87 -0.97
CA PRO A 222 6.15 -6.87 -2.03
C PRO A 222 4.70 -7.41 -2.10
N GLU A 223 3.92 -7.20 -1.05
CA GLU A 223 2.57 -7.73 -0.89
C GLU A 223 1.53 -6.71 -1.36
N THR A 224 0.61 -7.14 -2.22
CA THR A 224 -0.51 -6.33 -2.68
C THR A 224 -1.78 -6.88 -2.05
N LEU A 225 -2.31 -6.17 -1.06
CA LEU A 225 -3.55 -6.55 -0.36
C LEU A 225 -4.68 -6.78 -1.35
N VAL A 226 -4.99 -5.75 -2.15
CA VAL A 226 -6.00 -5.82 -3.20
C VAL A 226 -5.78 -4.71 -4.23
N ARG A 227 -6.13 -5.00 -5.47
CA ARG A 227 -6.24 -4.05 -6.57
C ARG A 227 -7.53 -4.32 -7.31
N VAL A 228 -8.26 -3.26 -7.63
CA VAL A 228 -9.44 -3.31 -8.51
C VAL A 228 -9.15 -2.51 -9.77
N HIS A 229 -9.42 -3.09 -10.93
CA HIS A 229 -9.22 -2.44 -12.21
C HIS A 229 -10.23 -2.95 -13.24
N HIS A 230 -11.08 -2.06 -13.74
CA HIS A 230 -12.14 -2.40 -14.72
C HIS A 230 -12.97 -3.63 -14.34
N GLY A 231 -13.36 -3.74 -13.07
CA GLY A 231 -14.15 -4.86 -12.55
C GLY A 231 -13.34 -6.13 -12.27
N THR A 232 -12.04 -6.16 -12.54
CA THR A 232 -11.16 -7.27 -12.13
C THR A 232 -10.56 -6.96 -10.76
N VAL A 233 -10.66 -7.92 -9.84
CA VAL A 233 -9.94 -7.93 -8.57
C VAL A 233 -8.68 -8.76 -8.70
N THR A 234 -7.57 -8.27 -8.14
CA THR A 234 -6.33 -9.05 -7.99
C THR A 234 -5.74 -8.81 -6.60
N ALA A 235 -5.21 -9.86 -5.97
CA ALA A 235 -4.45 -9.81 -4.73
C ALA A 235 -3.19 -10.68 -4.86
N ARG A 236 -2.19 -10.42 -4.01
CA ARG A 236 -0.99 -11.23 -3.92
C ARG A 236 -0.73 -11.57 -2.47
N VAL A 237 -0.83 -12.85 -2.13
CA VAL A 237 -0.66 -13.37 -0.77
C VAL A 237 0.78 -13.78 -0.57
N LEU A 238 1.43 -13.30 0.49
CA LEU A 238 2.77 -13.72 0.91
C LEU A 238 2.71 -14.33 2.31
N ALA A 239 3.23 -15.55 2.46
CA ALA A 239 3.37 -16.21 3.76
C ALA A 239 4.35 -17.37 3.62
N GLY A 240 5.18 -17.64 4.63
CA GLY A 240 6.36 -18.49 4.49
C GLY A 240 7.57 -17.70 3.97
N THR A 241 8.68 -17.77 4.70
CA THR A 241 9.85 -16.91 4.48
C THR A 241 11.15 -17.63 4.79
N ILE A 242 12.16 -17.47 3.94
CA ILE A 242 13.53 -17.89 4.25
C ILE A 242 14.54 -16.83 3.82
N SER A 243 15.67 -16.72 4.52
CA SER A 243 16.77 -15.84 4.14
C SER A 243 17.36 -16.24 2.78
N ARG A 244 17.94 -15.26 2.10
CA ARG A 244 18.76 -15.50 0.89
C ARG A 244 20.01 -16.30 1.23
N GLY A 245 20.50 -17.06 0.25
CA GLY A 245 21.75 -17.80 0.39
C GLY A 245 22.99 -16.91 0.30
N ALA A 246 24.11 -17.38 0.85
CA ALA A 246 25.38 -16.67 0.81
C ALA A 246 26.01 -16.60 -0.60
N ASP A 247 25.63 -17.53 -1.47
CA ASP A 247 26.02 -17.62 -2.88
C ASP A 247 24.86 -18.15 -3.74
N ALA A 248 25.07 -18.25 -5.06
CA ALA A 248 24.01 -18.65 -5.99
C ALA A 248 23.48 -20.08 -5.77
N VAL A 249 24.32 -21.00 -5.32
CA VAL A 249 23.92 -22.40 -5.07
C VAL A 249 23.10 -22.45 -3.79
N ALA A 250 23.63 -21.90 -2.70
CA ALA A 250 22.92 -21.81 -1.43
C ALA A 250 21.60 -21.03 -1.56
N ASP A 251 21.53 -20.03 -2.44
CA ASP A 251 20.33 -19.23 -2.68
C ASP A 251 19.25 -20.02 -3.43
N HIS A 252 19.65 -20.89 -4.37
CA HIS A 252 18.75 -21.81 -5.02
C HIS A 252 18.24 -22.87 -4.04
N ASP A 253 19.13 -23.45 -3.23
CA ASP A 253 18.78 -24.45 -2.23
C ASP A 253 17.82 -23.88 -1.17
N ALA A 254 18.01 -22.61 -0.76
CA ALA A 254 17.08 -21.91 0.13
C ALA A 254 15.68 -21.79 -0.49
N ALA A 255 15.59 -21.43 -1.77
CA ALA A 255 14.31 -21.36 -2.48
C ALA A 255 13.62 -22.74 -2.57
N VAL A 256 14.37 -23.80 -2.88
CA VAL A 256 13.84 -25.17 -2.94
C VAL A 256 13.40 -25.66 -1.55
N THR A 257 14.17 -25.33 -0.51
CA THR A 257 13.83 -25.65 0.89
C THR A 257 12.52 -24.98 1.29
N LEU A 258 12.36 -23.69 0.98
CA LEU A 258 11.11 -22.98 1.25
C LEU A 258 9.94 -23.59 0.48
N ALA A 259 10.12 -23.87 -0.81
CA ALA A 259 9.09 -24.45 -1.67
C ALA A 259 8.63 -25.84 -1.21
N SER A 260 9.47 -26.60 -0.51
CA SER A 260 9.19 -27.96 -0.04
C SER A 260 8.88 -28.06 1.45
N SER A 261 8.94 -26.95 2.19
CA SER A 261 8.67 -26.92 3.63
C SER A 261 7.18 -27.10 3.93
N THR A 262 6.81 -28.23 4.55
CA THR A 262 5.43 -28.51 4.97
C THR A 262 4.88 -27.40 5.87
N LYS A 263 5.69 -26.89 6.81
CA LYS A 263 5.31 -25.81 7.73
C LYS A 263 4.95 -24.53 6.95
N ASP A 264 5.83 -24.09 6.04
CA ASP A 264 5.62 -22.86 5.29
C ASP A 264 4.46 -22.99 4.31
N GLN A 265 4.28 -24.15 3.68
CA GLN A 265 3.11 -24.44 2.83
C GLN A 265 1.80 -24.42 3.62
N GLU A 266 1.76 -24.99 4.83
CA GLU A 266 0.58 -24.94 5.71
C GLU A 266 0.26 -23.50 6.13
N GLU A 267 1.26 -22.74 6.55
CA GLU A 267 1.10 -21.32 6.89
C GLU A 267 0.57 -20.51 5.70
N HIS A 268 1.11 -20.78 4.50
CA HIS A 268 0.70 -20.13 3.27
C HIS A 268 -0.75 -20.45 2.90
N ARG A 269 -1.16 -21.71 3.05
CA ARG A 269 -2.54 -22.15 2.77
C ARG A 269 -3.56 -21.42 3.65
N PHE A 270 -3.26 -21.16 4.92
CA PHE A 270 -4.14 -20.37 5.78
C PHE A 270 -4.29 -18.92 5.28
N ALA A 271 -3.18 -18.31 4.82
CA ALA A 271 -3.21 -16.96 4.28
C ALA A 271 -4.04 -16.87 2.99
N VAL A 272 -3.86 -17.82 2.05
CA VAL A 272 -4.64 -17.86 0.80
C VAL A 272 -6.12 -18.12 1.08
N ALA A 273 -6.44 -19.08 1.95
CA ALA A 273 -7.81 -19.38 2.31
C ALA A 273 -8.54 -18.17 2.91
N SER A 274 -7.86 -17.39 3.77
CA SER A 274 -8.42 -16.16 4.34
C SER A 274 -8.77 -15.12 3.28
N VAL A 275 -7.94 -14.95 2.25
CA VAL A 275 -8.21 -14.00 1.16
C VAL A 275 -9.34 -14.48 0.28
N LEU A 276 -9.34 -15.77 -0.10
CA LEU A 276 -10.42 -16.36 -0.89
C LEU A 276 -11.77 -16.26 -0.19
N GLU A 277 -11.82 -16.55 1.12
CA GLU A 277 -13.06 -16.47 1.88
C GLU A 277 -13.57 -15.03 2.02
N ALA A 278 -12.67 -14.07 2.28
CA ALA A 278 -13.04 -12.66 2.37
C ALA A 278 -13.53 -12.08 1.03
N LEU A 279 -12.99 -12.53 -0.11
CA LEU A 279 -13.36 -12.03 -1.43
C LEU A 279 -14.54 -12.78 -2.08
N ARG A 280 -14.88 -13.99 -1.61
CA ARG A 280 -15.97 -14.83 -2.15
C ARG A 280 -17.31 -14.10 -2.28
N PRO A 281 -17.73 -13.20 -1.37
CA PRO A 281 -18.97 -12.44 -1.53
C PRO A 281 -18.97 -11.49 -2.74
N HIS A 282 -17.79 -11.06 -3.19
CA HIS A 282 -17.62 -10.04 -4.23
C HIS A 282 -17.29 -10.63 -5.61
N SER A 283 -16.78 -11.87 -5.66
CA SER A 283 -16.38 -12.55 -6.89
C SER A 283 -16.62 -14.06 -6.78
N ALA A 284 -17.45 -14.60 -7.69
CA ALA A 284 -17.79 -16.01 -7.73
C ALA A 284 -16.75 -16.86 -8.49
N ASP A 285 -15.88 -16.23 -9.28
CA ASP A 285 -14.89 -16.84 -10.17
C ASP A 285 -13.44 -16.59 -9.71
N LEU A 286 -13.22 -16.49 -8.40
CA LEU A 286 -11.88 -16.34 -7.84
C LEU A 286 -11.00 -17.55 -8.21
N ASP A 287 -9.91 -17.25 -8.90
CA ASP A 287 -8.84 -18.16 -9.26
C ASP A 287 -7.60 -17.84 -8.42
N ALA A 288 -6.96 -18.90 -7.94
CA ALA A 288 -5.70 -18.84 -7.23
C ALA A 288 -4.84 -19.99 -7.72
N SER A 289 -3.55 -19.74 -7.96
CA SER A 289 -2.64 -20.79 -8.39
C SER A 289 -2.67 -22.00 -7.44
N ASP A 290 -2.80 -23.20 -7.98
CA ASP A 290 -2.86 -24.46 -7.21
C ASP A 290 -1.65 -24.64 -6.27
N LEU A 291 -0.49 -24.14 -6.70
CA LEU A 291 0.75 -24.17 -5.94
C LEU A 291 1.34 -22.75 -5.83
N PRO A 292 1.87 -22.39 -4.65
CA PRO A 292 2.59 -21.13 -4.51
C PRO A 292 3.91 -21.18 -5.30
N PHE A 293 4.39 -20.02 -5.73
CA PHE A 293 5.72 -19.85 -6.32
C PHE A 293 6.65 -19.14 -5.36
N THR A 294 7.97 -19.31 -5.54
CA THR A 294 8.97 -18.60 -4.74
C THR A 294 9.25 -17.21 -5.32
N LEU A 295 8.93 -16.17 -4.55
CA LEU A 295 9.21 -14.79 -4.87
C LEU A 295 10.58 -14.37 -4.31
N LYS A 296 11.49 -13.99 -5.21
CA LYS A 296 12.83 -13.50 -4.85
C LYS A 296 12.78 -12.02 -4.46
N LEU A 297 13.23 -11.70 -3.26
CA LEU A 297 13.49 -10.32 -2.81
C LEU A 297 15.00 -10.13 -2.50
N PRO A 298 15.47 -8.89 -2.33
CA PRO A 298 16.89 -8.62 -2.07
C PRO A 298 17.47 -9.37 -0.86
N ASN A 299 16.69 -9.48 0.22
CA ASN A 299 17.09 -10.04 1.50
C ASN A 299 16.38 -11.35 1.88
N LEU A 300 15.25 -11.69 1.22
CA LEU A 300 14.40 -12.84 1.56
C LEU A 300 13.88 -13.56 0.31
N TRP A 301 13.44 -14.81 0.50
CA TRP A 301 12.49 -15.51 -0.36
C TRP A 301 11.15 -15.61 0.35
N HIS A 302 10.05 -15.48 -0.39
CA HIS A 302 8.69 -15.73 0.10
C HIS A 302 7.99 -16.78 -0.76
N LEU A 303 7.05 -17.54 -0.17
CA LEU A 303 6.01 -18.17 -0.98
C LEU A 303 4.95 -17.14 -1.32
N ALA A 304 4.52 -17.13 -2.57
CA ALA A 304 3.55 -16.20 -3.10
C ALA A 304 2.47 -16.94 -3.90
N THR A 305 1.23 -16.49 -3.75
CA THR A 305 0.10 -16.91 -4.60
C THR A 305 -0.61 -15.65 -5.08
N ASP A 306 -0.80 -15.56 -6.39
CA ASP A 306 -1.64 -14.53 -6.99
C ASP A 306 -3.09 -15.03 -7.00
N VAL A 307 -4.01 -14.15 -6.60
CA VAL A 307 -5.45 -14.38 -6.64
C VAL A 307 -6.06 -13.38 -7.60
N ALA A 308 -6.94 -13.83 -8.49
CA ALA A 308 -7.63 -12.96 -9.44
C ALA A 308 -9.09 -13.40 -9.62
N GLY A 309 -9.97 -12.46 -9.96
CA GLY A 309 -11.37 -12.77 -10.27
C GLY A 309 -12.12 -11.58 -10.84
N THR A 310 -13.37 -11.79 -11.21
CA THR A 310 -14.27 -10.76 -11.71
C THR A 310 -15.24 -10.36 -10.60
N LEU A 311 -15.34 -9.06 -10.35
CA LEU A 311 -16.29 -8.51 -9.38
C LEU A 311 -17.71 -8.56 -9.93
N SER A 312 -18.65 -9.05 -9.13
CA SER A 312 -20.07 -9.16 -9.49
C SER A 312 -20.95 -8.02 -8.96
N ASP A 313 -20.44 -7.19 -8.05
CA ASP A 313 -21.20 -6.19 -7.30
C ASP A 313 -20.69 -4.75 -7.46
N GLY A 314 -19.61 -4.56 -8.24
CA GLY A 314 -18.99 -3.25 -8.43
C GLY A 314 -18.21 -2.72 -7.23
N ALA A 315 -17.83 -3.59 -6.27
CA ALA A 315 -17.02 -3.20 -5.12
C ALA A 315 -15.74 -2.44 -5.51
N SER A 316 -15.42 -1.40 -4.74
CA SER A 316 -14.19 -0.64 -4.89
C SER A 316 -13.02 -1.29 -4.16
N SER A 317 -11.79 -0.81 -4.39
CA SER A 317 -10.63 -1.29 -3.62
C SER A 317 -10.74 -0.99 -2.12
N LEU A 318 -11.51 0.02 -1.69
CA LEU A 318 -11.72 0.31 -0.28
C LEU A 318 -12.71 -0.68 0.35
N ASP A 319 -13.77 -1.04 -0.36
CA ASP A 319 -14.73 -2.06 0.10
C ASP A 319 -14.03 -3.41 0.29
N LEU A 320 -13.17 -3.78 -0.65
CA LEU A 320 -12.40 -5.03 -0.54
C LEU A 320 -11.30 -4.95 0.52
N ALA A 321 -10.70 -3.77 0.74
CA ALA A 321 -9.73 -3.59 1.81
C ALA A 321 -10.38 -3.76 3.19
N ASP A 322 -11.61 -3.27 3.39
CA ASP A 322 -12.40 -3.47 4.61
C ASP A 322 -12.66 -4.96 4.86
N ALA A 323 -13.10 -5.69 3.84
CA ALA A 323 -13.33 -7.13 3.92
C ALA A 323 -12.04 -7.92 4.27
N LEU A 324 -10.91 -7.54 3.66
CA LEU A 324 -9.64 -8.26 3.81
C LEU A 324 -8.87 -7.91 5.08
N HIS A 325 -9.03 -6.70 5.62
CA HIS A 325 -8.15 -6.17 6.66
C HIS A 325 -8.65 -6.52 8.07
N PRO A 326 -7.83 -7.11 8.97
CA PRO A 326 -6.49 -7.63 8.71
C PRO A 326 -6.49 -9.03 8.10
N THR A 327 -5.51 -9.30 7.23
CA THR A 327 -5.36 -10.64 6.62
C THR A 327 -4.76 -11.63 7.61
N ALA A 328 -4.98 -12.92 7.38
CA ALA A 328 -4.27 -13.98 8.12
C ALA A 328 -2.74 -13.97 7.91
N ALA A 329 -2.21 -13.23 6.93
CA ALA A 329 -0.77 -13.03 6.76
C ALA A 329 -0.18 -12.05 7.79
N VAL A 330 -1.00 -11.14 8.35
CA VAL A 330 -0.55 -10.11 9.29
C VAL A 330 -1.19 -10.19 10.69
N ALA A 331 -2.31 -10.90 10.85
CA ALA A 331 -2.98 -11.11 12.15
C ALA A 331 -2.85 -12.56 12.63
N GLY A 332 -3.48 -13.51 11.93
CA GLY A 332 -3.56 -14.90 12.38
C GLY A 332 -4.82 -15.62 11.91
N THR A 333 -5.12 -16.75 12.54
CA THR A 333 -6.31 -17.57 12.28
C THR A 333 -6.70 -18.33 13.55
N PRO A 334 -7.96 -18.23 14.03
CA PRO A 334 -9.04 -17.35 13.55
C PRO A 334 -8.69 -15.85 13.64
N ARG A 335 -9.43 -14.99 12.92
CA ARG A 335 -9.11 -13.55 12.84
C ARG A 335 -9.37 -12.78 14.14
N GLN A 336 -10.33 -13.23 14.96
CA GLN A 336 -10.80 -12.53 16.16
C GLN A 336 -10.07 -12.94 17.47
N ASP A 337 -9.26 -14.01 17.45
CA ASP A 337 -8.68 -14.68 18.64
C ASP A 337 -7.15 -14.53 18.77
#